data_AF-A0A1U9VHE2-F1
#
_entry.id   AF-A0A1U9VHE2-F1
#
_cell.length_a   1.000
_cell.length_b   1.000
_cell.length_c   1.000
_cell.angle_alpha   90.00
_cell.angle_beta   90.00
_cell.angle_gamma   90.00
#
_symmetry.space_group_name_H-M   'P 1'
#
loop_
_entity.id
_entity.type
_entity.pdbx_description
1 polymer ?
#
loop_
_entity_poly.entity_id
_entity_poly.type
_entity_poly.pdbx_seq_one_letter_code
_entity_poly.pdbx_strand_id
1 'polypeptide(L)'
;MSQAITTRTILIRTRVLDDNWERIFEADTRINAERLIQIAKSRESLARRKGMEWTAGAVPFFGTELIRAMKAEELGPAIDDAAIQVAMAAWLLDSIYGGLDADTFMGSTLQFARGGAVEYTRLPVELD
;
A
#
# COMPACT_ATOMS: atom_id res chain seq x y z
N MET A 1 -13.68 -22.69 -23.94
CA MET A 1 -12.59 -22.75 -22.95
C MET A 1 -12.53 -21.39 -22.26
N SER A 2 -13.04 -21.29 -21.04
CA SER A 2 -12.97 -20.04 -20.27
C SER A 2 -11.57 -19.96 -19.68
N GLN A 3 -10.74 -18.99 -20.13
CA GLN A 3 -9.50 -18.72 -19.42
C GLN A 3 -9.87 -18.19 -18.04
N ALA A 4 -9.42 -18.85 -16.98
CA ALA A 4 -9.48 -18.28 -15.65
C ALA A 4 -8.66 -16.99 -15.67
N ILE A 5 -9.31 -15.85 -15.50
CA ILE A 5 -8.62 -14.58 -15.31
C ILE A 5 -7.95 -14.67 -13.94
N THR A 6 -6.66 -15.02 -13.91
CA THR A 6 -5.87 -14.96 -12.68
C THR A 6 -5.77 -13.50 -12.30
N THR A 7 -6.53 -13.10 -11.29
CA THR A 7 -6.48 -11.74 -10.75
C THR A 7 -5.11 -11.52 -10.11
N ARG A 8 -4.33 -10.58 -10.65
CA ARG A 8 -3.04 -10.22 -10.05
C ARG A 8 -3.28 -9.54 -8.70
N THR A 9 -2.62 -10.03 -7.67
CA THR A 9 -2.70 -9.44 -6.32
C THR A 9 -1.37 -8.84 -5.91
N ILE A 10 -1.42 -7.78 -5.11
CA ILE A 10 -0.26 -7.18 -4.44
C ILE A 10 -0.33 -7.57 -2.97
N LEU A 11 0.80 -7.99 -2.40
CA LEU A 11 0.95 -8.18 -0.97
C LEU A 11 1.28 -6.86 -0.30
N ILE A 12 0.49 -6.49 0.69
CA ILE A 12 0.77 -5.42 1.64
C ILE A 12 1.18 -6.06 2.96
N ARG A 13 2.37 -5.73 3.43
CA ARG A 13 2.90 -6.19 4.71
C ARG A 13 2.98 -5.03 5.69
N THR A 14 2.24 -5.13 6.78
CA THR A 14 2.22 -4.13 7.85
C THR A 14 3.04 -4.63 9.02
N ARG A 15 3.98 -3.82 9.51
CA ARG A 15 4.82 -4.14 10.68
C ARG A 15 4.74 -3.00 11.69
N VAL A 16 4.50 -3.32 12.96
CA VAL A 16 4.65 -2.35 14.07
C VAL A 16 5.77 -2.84 14.96
N LEU A 17 6.69 -1.94 15.25
CA LEU A 17 7.84 -2.15 16.10
C LEU A 17 7.62 -1.46 17.44
N ASP A 18 8.24 -1.97 18.50
CA ASP A 18 8.34 -1.28 19.79
C ASP A 18 9.56 -0.35 19.86
N ASP A 19 9.79 0.23 21.05
CA ASP A 19 10.89 1.15 21.31
C ASP A 19 12.28 0.50 21.20
N ASN A 20 12.36 -0.84 21.21
CA ASN A 20 13.59 -1.62 21.00
C ASN A 20 13.77 -2.08 19.55
N TRP A 21 12.92 -1.62 18.63
CA TRP A 21 12.85 -2.08 17.24
C TRP A 21 12.42 -3.55 17.09
N GLU A 22 11.84 -4.14 18.12
CA GLU A 22 11.30 -5.49 18.07
C GLU A 22 9.87 -5.49 17.53
N ARG A 23 9.52 -6.53 16.76
CA ARG A 23 8.22 -6.62 16.08
C ARG A 23 7.13 -7.04 17.07
N ILE A 24 6.17 -6.15 17.30
CA ILE A 24 5.01 -6.41 18.18
C ILE A 24 3.71 -6.69 17.42
N PHE A 25 3.66 -6.38 16.12
CA PHE A 25 2.53 -6.70 15.25
C PHE A 25 3.01 -6.92 13.81
N GLU A 26 2.42 -7.91 13.15
CA GLU A 26 2.57 -8.15 11.72
C GLU A 26 1.26 -8.62 11.12
N ALA A 27 0.94 -8.11 9.94
CA ALA A 27 -0.19 -8.59 9.16
C ALA A 27 0.10 -8.47 7.67
N ASP A 28 -0.40 -9.45 6.93
CA ASP A 28 -0.32 -9.52 5.48
C ASP A 28 -1.74 -9.36 4.90
N THR A 29 -1.90 -8.43 3.96
CA THR A 29 -3.17 -8.16 3.26
C THR A 29 -2.93 -8.23 1.76
N ARG A 30 -3.79 -8.95 1.04
CA ARG A 30 -3.70 -9.05 -0.43
C ARG A 30 -4.81 -8.24 -1.08
N ILE A 31 -4.44 -7.36 -2.01
CA ILE A 31 -5.42 -6.54 -2.76
C ILE A 31 -5.32 -6.80 -4.25
N ASN A 32 -6.42 -6.59 -4.98
CA ASN A 32 -6.45 -6.66 -6.44
C ASN A 32 -5.64 -5.49 -7.04
N ALA A 33 -4.55 -5.84 -7.72
CA ALA A 33 -3.56 -4.91 -8.27
C ALA A 33 -4.14 -4.03 -9.39
N GLU A 34 -4.90 -4.63 -10.30
CA GLU A 34 -5.47 -3.95 -11.45
C GLU A 34 -6.56 -2.97 -11.00
N ARG A 35 -7.43 -3.40 -10.08
CA ARG A 35 -8.47 -2.55 -9.50
C ARG A 35 -7.88 -1.35 -8.79
N LEU A 36 -6.78 -1.54 -8.05
CA LEU A 36 -6.05 -0.45 -7.40
C LEU A 36 -5.59 0.60 -8.42
N ILE A 37 -4.88 0.19 -9.46
CA ILE A 37 -4.35 1.11 -10.48
C ILE A 37 -5.49 1.82 -11.22
N GLN A 38 -6.59 1.13 -11.52
CA GLN A 38 -7.77 1.76 -12.13
C GLN A 38 -8.36 2.86 -11.26
N ILE A 39 -8.51 2.62 -9.95
CA ILE A 39 -9.00 3.64 -9.01
C ILE A 39 -8.01 4.81 -8.92
N ALA A 40 -6.71 4.52 -8.89
CA ALA A 40 -5.66 5.52 -8.75
C ALA A 40 -5.63 6.54 -9.91
N LYS A 41 -5.97 6.12 -11.13
CA LYS A 41 -6.06 7.03 -12.30
C LYS A 41 -6.96 8.24 -12.03
N SER A 42 -8.05 8.05 -11.28
CA SER A 42 -8.95 9.15 -10.93
C SER A 42 -8.32 10.19 -9.98
N ARG A 43 -7.22 9.85 -9.31
CA ARG A 43 -6.52 10.68 -8.32
C ARG A 43 -5.22 11.29 -8.84
N GLU A 44 -4.72 10.87 -9.99
CA GLU A 44 -3.47 11.37 -10.59
C GLU A 44 -3.49 12.90 -10.78
N SER A 45 -4.56 13.44 -11.37
CA SER A 45 -4.70 14.88 -11.58
C SER A 45 -4.66 15.67 -10.27
N LEU A 46 -5.20 15.09 -9.18
CA LEU A 46 -5.14 15.73 -7.86
C LEU A 46 -3.72 15.69 -7.30
N ALA A 47 -3.06 14.53 -7.35
CA ALA A 47 -1.69 14.36 -6.88
C ALA A 47 -0.72 15.32 -7.60
N ARG A 48 -0.79 15.38 -8.94
CA ARG A 48 0.04 16.30 -9.75
C ARG A 48 -0.17 17.77 -9.37
N ARG A 49 -1.42 18.19 -9.14
CA ARG A 49 -1.73 19.57 -8.73
C ARG A 49 -1.24 19.91 -7.32
N LYS A 50 -1.27 18.93 -6.40
CA LYS A 50 -0.88 19.12 -5.00
C LYS A 50 0.62 19.01 -4.76
N GLY A 51 1.34 18.31 -5.64
CA GLY A 51 2.79 18.21 -5.61
C GLY A 51 3.30 17.05 -4.76
N MET A 52 4.60 16.80 -4.89
CA MET A 52 5.29 15.62 -4.33
C MET A 52 5.16 15.52 -2.82
N GLU A 53 5.36 16.61 -2.08
CA GLU A 53 5.31 16.60 -0.60
C GLU A 53 3.94 16.16 -0.08
N TRP A 54 2.86 16.64 -0.72
CA TRP A 54 1.50 16.25 -0.36
C TRP A 54 1.24 14.78 -0.65
N THR A 55 1.70 14.27 -1.79
CA THR A 55 1.56 12.85 -2.15
C THR A 55 2.40 11.96 -1.24
N ALA A 56 3.63 12.37 -0.91
CA ALA A 56 4.51 11.66 0.00
C ALA A 56 3.93 11.60 1.41
N GLY A 57 3.32 12.69 1.90
CA GLY A 57 2.65 12.74 3.20
C GLY A 57 1.37 11.89 3.28
N ALA A 58 0.72 11.59 2.15
CA ALA A 58 -0.45 10.71 2.12
C ALA A 58 -0.10 9.27 2.48
N VAL A 59 1.11 8.81 2.14
CA VAL A 59 1.57 7.43 2.42
C VAL A 59 1.60 7.12 3.93
N PRO A 60 2.31 7.88 4.79
CA PRO A 60 2.29 7.63 6.22
C PRO A 60 0.92 7.89 6.87
N PHE A 61 0.12 8.81 6.32
CA PHE A 61 -1.24 9.07 6.79
C PHE A 61 -2.12 7.83 6.62
N PHE A 62 -2.24 7.31 5.40
CA PHE A 62 -3.07 6.13 5.14
C PHE A 62 -2.48 4.85 5.72
N GLY A 63 -1.15 4.74 5.83
CA GLY A 63 -0.53 3.62 6.53
C GLY A 63 -0.86 3.60 8.03
N THR A 64 -1.02 4.78 8.65
CA THR A 64 -1.49 4.89 10.04
C THR A 64 -2.95 4.44 10.15
N GLU A 65 -3.81 4.81 9.19
CA GLU A 65 -5.21 4.37 9.16
C GLU A 65 -5.33 2.84 8.99
N LEU A 66 -4.49 2.23 8.14
CA LEU A 66 -4.43 0.77 8.01
C LEU A 66 -4.04 0.08 9.32
N ILE A 67 -2.99 0.57 9.99
CA ILE A 67 -2.57 0.03 11.30
C ILE A 67 -3.68 0.20 12.33
N ARG A 68 -4.39 1.33 12.33
CA ARG A 68 -5.51 1.58 13.23
C ARG A 68 -6.66 0.60 13.00
N ALA A 69 -7.07 0.40 11.76
CA ALA A 69 -8.12 -0.57 11.41
C ALA A 69 -7.74 -1.99 11.87
N MET A 70 -6.51 -2.42 11.59
CA MET A 70 -6.00 -3.73 12.02
C MET A 70 -5.96 -3.89 13.54
N LYS A 71 -5.50 -2.87 14.28
CA LYS A 71 -5.41 -2.92 15.75
C LYS A 71 -6.75 -2.82 16.46
N ALA A 72 -7.75 -2.21 15.82
CA ALA A 72 -9.11 -2.15 16.32
C ALA A 72 -9.88 -3.48 16.12
N GLU A 73 -9.20 -4.53 15.63
CA GLU A 73 -9.80 -5.83 15.28
C GLU A 73 -10.98 -5.69 14.30
N GLU A 74 -10.95 -4.64 13.48
CA GLU A 74 -11.91 -4.47 12.39
C GLU A 74 -11.76 -5.62 11.40
N LEU A 75 -12.87 -6.04 10.77
CA LEU A 75 -12.87 -7.16 9.83
C LEU A 75 -13.32 -6.72 8.45
N GLY A 76 -12.76 -7.37 7.43
CA GLY A 76 -13.22 -7.27 6.04
C GLY A 76 -13.13 -5.86 5.47
N PRO A 77 -14.26 -5.19 5.13
CA PRO A 77 -14.26 -3.99 4.29
C PRO A 77 -13.40 -2.82 4.80
N ALA A 78 -13.31 -2.61 6.13
CA ALA A 78 -12.56 -1.49 6.68
C ALA A 78 -11.04 -1.63 6.47
N ILE A 79 -10.50 -2.84 6.65
CA ILE A 79 -9.09 -3.14 6.36
C ILE A 79 -8.85 -3.07 4.85
N ASP A 80 -9.76 -3.64 4.04
CA ASP A 80 -9.64 -3.62 2.57
C ASP A 80 -9.60 -2.20 2.02
N ASP A 81 -10.50 -1.32 2.49
CA ASP A 81 -10.53 0.07 2.07
C ASP A 81 -9.26 0.81 2.50
N ALA A 82 -8.80 0.64 3.74
CA ALA A 82 -7.56 1.25 4.22
C ALA A 82 -6.32 0.76 3.44
N ALA A 83 -6.28 -0.54 3.13
CA ALA A 83 -5.24 -1.18 2.33
C ALA A 83 -5.19 -0.62 0.89
N ILE A 84 -6.36 -0.46 0.25
CA ILE A 84 -6.47 0.16 -1.08
C ILE A 84 -5.99 1.61 -1.03
N GLN A 85 -6.37 2.38 -0.01
CA GLN A 85 -6.01 3.79 0.10
C GLN A 85 -4.50 3.98 0.26
N VAL A 86 -3.85 3.20 1.13
CA VAL A 86 -2.40 3.31 1.33
C VAL A 86 -1.62 2.84 0.10
N ALA A 87 -2.04 1.75 -0.53
CA ALA A 87 -1.41 1.27 -1.75
C ALA A 87 -1.59 2.25 -2.92
N MET A 88 -2.72 2.96 -2.97
CA MET A 88 -2.96 3.98 -3.98
C MET A 88 -2.07 5.20 -3.75
N ALA A 89 -1.89 5.64 -2.51
CA ALA A 89 -0.98 6.73 -2.18
C ALA A 89 0.47 6.37 -2.56
N ALA A 90 0.90 5.14 -2.23
CA ALA A 90 2.19 4.60 -2.63
C ALA A 90 2.38 4.55 -4.15
N TRP A 91 1.38 4.01 -4.88
CA TRP A 91 1.40 3.98 -6.34
C TRP A 91 1.51 5.38 -6.95
N LEU A 92 0.71 6.34 -6.48
CA LEU A 92 0.73 7.71 -7.01
C LEU A 92 2.08 8.39 -6.76
N LEU A 93 2.68 8.18 -5.58
CA LEU A 93 4.03 8.68 -5.29
C LEU A 93 5.05 8.09 -6.26
N ASP A 94 5.07 6.77 -6.36
CA ASP A 94 6.08 6.03 -7.12
C ASP A 94 5.97 6.23 -8.62
N SER A 95 4.75 6.25 -9.17
CA SER A 95 4.54 6.40 -10.61
C SER A 95 4.75 7.85 -11.07
N ILE A 96 4.23 8.84 -10.33
CA ILE A 96 4.28 10.24 -10.75
C ILE A 96 5.68 10.83 -10.52
N TYR A 97 6.30 10.52 -9.38
CA TYR A 97 7.54 11.16 -8.93
C TYR A 97 8.75 10.21 -8.93
N GLY A 98 8.52 8.90 -8.87
CA GLY A 98 9.58 7.89 -8.99
C GLY A 98 9.74 7.29 -10.40
N GLY A 99 8.82 7.59 -11.32
CA GLY A 99 8.84 7.05 -12.69
C GLY A 99 8.61 5.53 -12.76
N LEU A 100 8.04 4.93 -11.71
CA LEU A 100 7.82 3.49 -11.62
C LEU A 100 6.68 3.05 -12.54
N ASP A 101 6.90 2.01 -13.33
CA ASP A 101 5.84 1.42 -14.15
C ASP A 101 4.92 0.51 -13.34
N ALA A 102 3.74 0.24 -13.92
CA ALA A 102 2.70 -0.55 -13.29
C ALA A 102 3.12 -2.00 -13.03
N ASP A 103 3.85 -2.63 -13.96
CA ASP A 103 4.23 -4.04 -13.81
C ASP A 103 5.25 -4.24 -12.71
N THR A 104 6.20 -3.33 -12.58
CA THR A 104 7.17 -3.32 -11.48
C THR A 104 6.46 -3.10 -10.14
N PHE A 105 5.53 -2.15 -10.05
CA PHE A 105 4.77 -1.89 -8.83
C PHE A 105 3.91 -3.10 -8.42
N MET A 106 3.17 -3.68 -9.37
CA MET A 106 2.33 -4.85 -9.14
C MET A 106 3.15 -6.14 -8.88
N GLY A 107 4.46 -6.12 -9.13
CA GLY A 107 5.41 -7.18 -8.86
C GLY A 107 6.23 -6.91 -7.59
N SER A 108 5.71 -6.11 -6.66
CA SER A 108 6.37 -5.78 -5.40
C SER A 108 5.50 -6.18 -4.21
N THR A 109 6.15 -6.44 -3.08
CA THR A 109 5.51 -6.39 -1.76
C THR A 109 5.60 -4.96 -1.23
N LEU A 110 4.47 -4.39 -0.83
CA LEU A 110 4.40 -3.06 -0.24
C LEU A 110 4.53 -3.19 1.27
N GLN A 111 5.67 -2.82 1.84
CA GLN A 111 5.89 -2.87 3.27
C GLN A 111 5.60 -1.50 3.90
N PHE A 112 4.78 -1.50 4.94
CA PHE A 112 4.53 -0.34 5.82
C PHE A 112 4.99 -0.68 7.24
N ALA A 113 6.07 -0.05 7.69
CA ALA A 113 6.67 -0.28 9.00
C ALA A 113 6.47 0.93 9.92
N ARG A 114 6.12 0.71 11.18
CA ARG A 114 5.98 1.77 12.18
C ARG A 114 6.87 1.52 13.39
N GLY A 115 8.00 2.22 13.46
CA GLY A 115 8.77 2.46 14.70
C GLY A 115 8.50 3.85 15.32
N GLY A 116 7.95 4.77 14.52
CA GLY A 116 7.49 6.09 14.94
C GLY A 116 6.41 6.59 13.99
N ALA A 117 6.84 7.33 12.96
CA ALA A 117 6.04 7.52 11.75
C ALA A 117 5.98 6.21 10.94
N VAL A 118 4.98 6.09 10.07
CA VAL A 118 4.92 4.96 9.14
C VAL A 118 5.89 5.20 7.99
N GLU A 119 6.76 4.23 7.74
CA GLU A 119 7.69 4.20 6.63
C GLU A 119 7.19 3.22 5.57
N TYR A 120 7.40 3.58 4.31
CA TYR A 120 7.02 2.76 3.17
C TYR A 120 8.27 2.25 2.45
N THR A 121 8.29 0.97 2.12
CA THR A 121 9.35 0.34 1.33
C THR A 121 8.74 -0.64 0.34
N ARG A 122 9.20 -0.59 -0.92
CA ARG A 122 8.94 -1.66 -1.89
C ARG A 122 9.99 -2.74 -1.74
N LEU A 123 9.53 -3.97 -1.55
CA LEU A 123 10.37 -5.16 -1.53
C LEU A 123 10.08 -6.01 -2.78
N PRO A 124 11.04 -6.79 -3.27
CA PRO A 124 10.76 -7.85 -4.24
C PRO A 124 9.66 -8.78 -3.72
N VAL A 125 8.88 -9.40 -4.61
CA VAL A 125 7.98 -10.48 -4.19
C VAL A 125 8.82 -11.59 -3.54
N GLU A 126 8.48 -11.93 -2.30
CA GLU A 126 9.01 -13.15 -1.68
C GLU A 126 8.40 -14.33 -2.44
N LEU A 127 9.24 -15.12 -3.12
CA LEU A 127 8.83 -16.41 -3.65
C LEU A 127 8.75 -17.36 -2.45
N ASP A 128 7.53 -17.77 -2.11
CA ASP A 128 7.30 -18.86 -1.15
C ASP A 128 7.97 -20.17 -1.61
#